data_AF-A0A2G4SM60-F1
#
_entry.id   AF-A0A2G4SM60-F1
#
_cell.length_a   1.000
_cell.length_b   1.000
_cell.length_c   1.000
_cell.angle_alpha   90.00
_cell.angle_beta   90.00
_cell.angle_gamma   90.00
#
_symmetry.space_group_name_H-M   'P 1'
#
loop_
_entity.id
_entity.type
_entity.pdbx_description
1 polymer ?
#
loop_
_entity_poly.entity_id
_entity_poly.type
_entity_poly.pdbx_seq_one_letter_code
_entity_poly.pdbx_strand_id
1 'polypeptide(L)'
;MKLFALTLALFTAASQLSIGSTQGIFDLIANFRELKNNLFACNVGGSSHIVWVLEILEELAVRGHYVSFYTREDQAKFIKNYPSVELVLNGPALFQPEEARVLLERLISKEVTLSFLLSIITKNDT
;
A
#
# COMPACT_ATOMS: atom_id res chain seq x y z
N MET A 1 -11.09 50.45 -14.06
CA MET A 1 -11.78 49.64 -13.03
C MET A 1 -12.57 48.46 -13.60
N LYS A 2 -13.21 48.56 -14.78
CA LYS A 2 -14.05 47.48 -15.34
C LYS A 2 -13.29 46.21 -15.77
N LEU A 3 -12.07 46.33 -16.31
CA LEU A 3 -11.27 45.15 -16.74
C LEU A 3 -10.76 44.28 -15.59
N PHE A 4 -10.38 44.91 -14.47
CA PHE A 4 -9.85 44.17 -13.30
C PHE A 4 -10.93 43.34 -12.60
N ALA A 5 -12.17 43.84 -12.59
CA ALA A 5 -13.33 43.11 -12.09
C ALA A 5 -13.66 41.90 -12.98
N LEU A 6 -13.50 42.03 -14.30
CA LEU A 6 -13.67 40.94 -15.27
C LEU A 6 -12.62 39.84 -15.08
N THR A 7 -11.35 40.20 -14.90
CA THR A 7 -10.28 39.21 -14.67
C THR A 7 -10.44 38.48 -13.34
N LEU A 8 -10.86 39.19 -12.28
CA LEU A 8 -11.09 38.60 -10.97
C LEU A 8 -12.32 37.66 -10.96
N ALA A 9 -13.37 38.00 -11.72
CA ALA A 9 -14.54 37.14 -11.88
C ALA A 9 -14.21 35.85 -12.66
N LEU A 10 -13.42 35.94 -13.73
CA LEU A 10 -12.96 34.76 -14.48
C LEU A 10 -12.06 33.84 -13.65
N PHE A 11 -11.14 34.41 -12.85
CA PHE A 11 -10.26 33.63 -11.99
C PHE A 11 -11.05 32.91 -10.87
N THR A 12 -12.05 33.58 -10.30
CA THR A 12 -12.94 32.98 -9.29
C THR A 12 -13.81 31.87 -9.90
N ALA A 13 -14.33 32.04 -11.11
CA ALA A 13 -15.10 31.01 -11.80
C ALA A 13 -14.24 29.77 -12.15
N ALA A 14 -12.98 29.97 -12.58
CA ALA A 14 -12.06 28.87 -12.87
C ALA A 14 -11.69 28.06 -11.62
N SER A 15 -11.63 28.69 -10.44
CA SER A 15 -11.36 28.00 -9.16
C SER A 15 -12.47 27.04 -8.71
N GLN A 16 -13.67 27.14 -9.31
CA GLN A 16 -14.79 26.22 -9.05
C GLN A 16 -14.84 25.04 -10.01
N LEU A 17 -13.91 24.95 -10.98
CA LEU A 17 -13.57 23.68 -11.62
C LEU A 17 -12.80 22.86 -10.59
N SER A 18 -13.52 22.38 -9.59
CA SER A 18 -13.12 21.21 -8.84
C SER A 18 -12.74 20.16 -9.87
N ILE A 19 -11.49 19.69 -9.80
CA ILE A 19 -11.20 18.31 -10.16
C ILE A 19 -12.01 17.51 -9.15
N GLY A 20 -13.30 17.36 -9.45
CA GLY A 20 -14.08 16.27 -8.95
C GLY A 20 -13.35 15.08 -9.49
N SER A 21 -12.43 14.52 -8.70
CA SER A 21 -12.29 13.08 -8.73
C SER A 21 -13.73 12.62 -8.59
N THR A 22 -14.27 12.05 -9.66
CA THR A 22 -15.28 11.04 -9.51
C THR A 22 -14.64 10.05 -8.54
N GLN A 23 -14.84 10.27 -7.23
CA GLN A 23 -15.09 9.17 -6.35
C GLN A 23 -16.36 8.60 -6.95
N GLY A 24 -16.17 7.76 -7.98
CA GLY A 24 -17.21 6.86 -8.41
C GLY A 24 -17.68 6.29 -7.10
N ILE A 25 -18.93 6.56 -6.77
CA ILE A 25 -19.62 5.77 -5.77
C ILE A 25 -19.34 4.37 -6.26
N PHE A 26 -18.40 3.69 -5.61
CA PHE A 26 -18.23 2.27 -5.82
C PHE A 26 -19.60 1.79 -5.40
N ASP A 27 -20.43 1.50 -6.39
CA ASP A 27 -21.70 0.88 -6.17
C ASP A 27 -21.29 -0.50 -5.67
N LEU A 28 -21.04 -0.58 -4.36
CA LEU A 28 -20.66 -1.77 -3.65
C LEU A 28 -21.95 -2.58 -3.67
N ILE A 29 -22.21 -3.21 -4.81
CA ILE A 29 -23.13 -4.32 -4.91
C ILE A 29 -22.71 -5.23 -3.77
N ALA A 30 -23.56 -5.31 -2.75
CA ALA A 30 -23.29 -6.05 -1.52
C ALA A 30 -23.42 -7.56 -1.79
N ASN A 31 -22.84 -8.03 -2.89
CA ASN A 31 -22.78 -9.42 -3.24
C ASN A 31 -21.33 -9.87 -3.24
N PHE A 32 -21.03 -10.79 -2.32
CA PHE A 32 -19.70 -11.37 -2.14
C PHE A 32 -19.35 -12.41 -3.22
N ARG A 33 -20.29 -12.70 -4.13
CA ARG A 33 -20.18 -13.75 -5.15
C ARG A 33 -19.78 -13.24 -6.54
N GLU A 34 -19.62 -11.94 -6.71
CA GLU A 34 -19.19 -11.36 -7.99
C GLU A 34 -17.67 -11.38 -8.11
N LEU A 35 -17.20 -11.50 -9.35
CA LEU A 35 -15.79 -11.45 -9.71
C LEU A 35 -15.24 -10.05 -9.37
N LYS A 36 -14.05 -10.00 -8.77
CA LYS A 36 -13.43 -8.76 -8.28
C LYS A 36 -11.97 -8.71 -8.69
N ASN A 37 -11.45 -7.49 -8.80
CA ASN A 37 -10.03 -7.22 -8.95
C ASN A 37 -9.45 -6.99 -7.55
N ASN A 38 -8.60 -7.91 -7.10
CA ASN A 38 -7.97 -7.85 -5.78
C ASN A 38 -6.49 -7.58 -5.95
N LEU A 39 -6.02 -6.51 -5.31
CA LEU A 39 -4.61 -6.19 -5.24
C LEU A 39 -4.15 -6.26 -3.79
N PHE A 40 -3.07 -6.99 -3.54
CA PHE A 40 -2.41 -6.97 -2.24
C PHE A 40 -1.03 -6.32 -2.35
N ALA A 41 -0.82 -5.28 -1.56
CA ALA A 41 0.44 -4.55 -1.51
C ALA A 41 1.27 -4.96 -0.30
N CYS A 42 2.45 -5.52 -0.51
CA CYS A 42 3.41 -5.82 0.55
C CYS A 42 4.81 -5.40 0.13
N ASN A 43 5.26 -4.25 0.60
CA ASN A 43 6.60 -3.74 0.29
C ASN A 43 7.65 -4.14 1.35
N VAL A 44 7.21 -4.52 2.55
CA VAL A 44 8.04 -4.90 3.69
C VAL A 44 7.31 -5.96 4.50
N GLY A 45 8.01 -7.01 4.93
CA GLY A 45 7.43 -8.04 5.78
C GLY A 45 8.33 -9.27 5.90
N GLY A 46 8.01 -10.13 6.86
CA GLY A 46 8.60 -11.47 6.92
C GLY A 46 8.07 -12.37 5.82
N SER A 47 8.88 -13.35 5.41
CA SER A 47 8.49 -14.35 4.40
C SER A 47 7.20 -15.08 4.76
N SER A 48 6.96 -15.36 6.05
CA SER A 48 5.74 -16.00 6.54
C SER A 48 4.48 -15.19 6.22
N HIS A 49 4.53 -13.87 6.38
CA HIS A 49 3.40 -12.99 6.07
C HIS A 49 3.11 -12.97 4.56
N ILE A 50 4.17 -12.87 3.74
CA ILE A 50 4.04 -12.83 2.28
C ILE A 50 3.43 -14.15 1.76
N VAL A 51 3.96 -15.29 2.23
CA VAL A 51 3.45 -16.61 1.85
C VAL A 51 1.98 -16.76 2.25
N TRP A 52 1.63 -16.40 3.49
CA TRP A 52 0.24 -16.49 3.96
C TRP A 52 -0.74 -15.69 3.08
N VAL A 53 -0.35 -14.50 2.62
CA VAL A 53 -1.22 -13.71 1.75
C VAL A 53 -1.31 -14.28 0.34
N LEU A 54 -0.21 -14.80 -0.20
CA LEU A 54 -0.22 -15.44 -1.51
C LEU A 54 -1.15 -16.66 -1.55
N GLU A 55 -1.22 -17.45 -0.47
CA GLU A 55 -2.22 -18.53 -0.32
C GLU A 55 -3.67 -18.02 -0.42
N ILE A 56 -3.96 -16.86 0.18
CA ILE A 56 -5.29 -16.25 0.09
C ILE A 56 -5.59 -15.80 -1.33
N LEU A 57 -4.61 -15.19 -2.02
CA LEU A 57 -4.78 -14.75 -3.40
C LEU A 57 -4.99 -15.94 -4.35
N GLU A 58 -4.30 -17.05 -4.14
CA GLU A 58 -4.49 -18.27 -4.95
C GLU A 58 -5.92 -18.82 -4.78
N GLU A 59 -6.42 -18.89 -3.54
CA GLU A 59 -7.79 -19.32 -3.27
C GLU A 59 -8.82 -18.36 -3.92
N LEU A 60 -8.54 -17.06 -3.95
CA LEU A 60 -9.38 -16.09 -4.66
C LEU A 60 -9.31 -16.28 -6.19
N ALA A 61 -8.14 -16.59 -6.74
CA ALA A 61 -7.97 -16.90 -8.16
C ALA A 61 -8.77 -18.14 -8.57
N VAL A 62 -8.75 -19.20 -7.76
CA VAL A 62 -9.54 -20.43 -7.96
C VAL A 62 -11.05 -20.14 -7.98
N ARG A 63 -11.50 -19.13 -7.23
CA ARG A 63 -12.90 -18.66 -7.23
C ARG A 63 -13.22 -17.72 -8.41
N GLY A 64 -12.26 -17.48 -9.30
CA GLY A 64 -12.38 -16.70 -10.51
C GLY A 64 -11.96 -15.23 -10.37
N HIS A 65 -11.57 -14.76 -9.17
CA HIS A 65 -11.17 -13.37 -9.01
C HIS A 65 -9.86 -13.07 -9.74
N TYR A 66 -9.73 -11.84 -10.25
CA TYR A 66 -8.45 -11.34 -10.72
C TYR A 66 -7.63 -10.92 -9.51
N VAL A 67 -6.39 -11.41 -9.41
CA VAL A 67 -5.55 -11.20 -8.24
C VAL A 67 -4.15 -10.74 -8.67
N SER A 68 -3.66 -9.69 -8.01
CA SER A 68 -2.34 -9.14 -8.27
C SER A 68 -1.60 -8.91 -6.95
N PHE A 69 -0.33 -9.29 -6.92
CA PHE A 69 0.61 -9.06 -5.83
C PHE A 69 1.52 -7.88 -6.16
N TYR A 70 1.34 -6.79 -5.44
CA TYR A 70 2.10 -5.56 -5.61
C TYR A 70 3.23 -5.48 -4.58
N THR A 71 4.48 -5.53 -5.04
CA THR A 71 5.63 -5.66 -4.15
C THR A 71 6.90 -5.09 -4.76
N ARG A 72 8.01 -5.12 -4.01
CA ARG A 72 9.34 -4.71 -4.48
C ARG A 72 10.16 -5.92 -4.94
N GLU A 73 11.23 -5.66 -5.69
CA GLU A 73 12.06 -6.71 -6.30
C GLU A 73 12.62 -7.75 -5.31
N ASP A 74 12.96 -7.34 -4.08
CA ASP A 74 13.52 -8.23 -3.05
C ASP A 74 12.51 -9.26 -2.51
N GLN A 75 11.22 -8.97 -2.66
CA GLN A 75 10.10 -9.79 -2.22
C GLN A 75 9.45 -10.57 -3.38
N ALA A 76 9.70 -10.18 -4.64
CA ALA A 76 9.16 -10.84 -5.82
C ALA A 76 9.47 -12.34 -5.89
N LYS A 77 10.56 -12.79 -5.28
CA LYS A 77 10.96 -14.21 -5.21
C LYS A 77 9.89 -15.14 -4.62
N PHE A 78 8.99 -14.63 -3.78
CA PHE A 78 7.98 -15.44 -3.09
C PHE A 78 6.83 -15.85 -4.01
N ILE A 79 6.60 -15.16 -5.13
CA ILE A 79 5.48 -15.46 -6.04
C ILE A 79 5.70 -16.73 -6.90
N LYS A 80 6.92 -17.30 -6.92
CA LYS A 80 7.28 -18.43 -7.80
C LYS A 80 6.34 -19.64 -7.72
N ASN A 81 5.69 -19.85 -6.58
CA ASN A 81 4.79 -20.98 -6.35
C ASN A 81 3.31 -20.64 -6.60
N TYR A 82 2.99 -19.42 -7.02
CA TYR A 82 1.63 -18.90 -7.15
C TYR A 82 1.39 -18.35 -8.56
N PRO A 83 1.34 -19.22 -9.58
CA PRO A 83 1.28 -18.81 -10.99
C PRO A 83 -0.03 -18.11 -11.38
N SER A 84 -1.09 -18.26 -10.58
CA SER A 84 -2.38 -17.61 -10.80
C SER A 84 -2.40 -16.15 -10.34
N VAL A 85 -1.36 -15.71 -9.63
CA VAL A 85 -1.24 -14.35 -9.10
C VAL A 85 -0.34 -13.51 -9.99
N GLU A 86 -0.86 -12.36 -10.44
CA GLU A 86 -0.09 -11.43 -11.26
C GLU A 86 0.91 -10.65 -10.40
N LEU A 87 2.19 -10.60 -10.81
CA LEU A 87 3.19 -9.78 -10.13
C LEU A 87 3.17 -8.34 -10.64
N VAL A 88 3.09 -7.37 -9.74
CA VAL A 88 3.28 -5.96 -10.04
C VAL A 88 4.44 -5.41 -9.21
N LEU A 89 5.49 -4.94 -9.88
CA LEU A 89 6.68 -4.40 -9.22
C LEU A 89 6.53 -2.90 -8.91
N ASN A 90 6.83 -2.54 -7.66
CA ASN A 90 6.82 -1.20 -7.09
C ASN A 90 8.24 -0.65 -6.87
N GLY A 91 9.12 -0.94 -7.82
CA GLY A 91 10.50 -0.47 -7.81
C GLY A 91 11.50 -1.42 -7.13
N PRO A 92 12.73 -0.94 -6.93
CA PRO A 92 13.88 -1.78 -6.59
C PRO A 92 13.78 -2.41 -5.20
N ALA A 93 14.71 -3.29 -4.83
CA ALA A 93 14.82 -3.80 -3.46
C ALA A 93 14.84 -2.67 -2.41
N LEU A 94 14.15 -2.84 -1.26
CA LEU A 94 14.22 -1.84 -0.17
C LEU A 94 15.48 -1.99 0.67
N PHE A 95 15.88 -3.23 0.91
CA PHE A 95 17.08 -3.52 1.66
C PHE A 95 18.05 -4.28 0.77
N GLN A 96 19.28 -3.81 0.71
CA GLN A 96 20.37 -4.66 0.26
C GLN A 96 20.62 -5.74 1.33
N PRO A 97 21.05 -6.96 0.96
CA PRO A 97 21.22 -8.05 1.90
C PRO A 97 22.06 -7.69 3.14
N GLU A 98 23.11 -6.88 2.95
CA GLU A 98 24.01 -6.47 4.03
C GLU A 98 23.35 -5.44 4.97
N GLU A 99 22.54 -4.53 4.43
CA GLU A 99 21.82 -3.50 5.19
C GLU A 99 20.67 -4.11 6.00
N ALA A 100 20.00 -5.12 5.44
CA ALA A 100 18.91 -5.85 6.11
C ALA A 100 19.41 -6.51 7.40
N ARG A 101 20.60 -7.11 7.38
CA ARG A 101 21.21 -7.75 8.56
C ARG A 101 21.53 -6.72 9.64
N VAL A 102 22.14 -5.60 9.27
CA VAL A 102 22.48 -4.52 10.22
C VAL A 102 21.22 -3.91 10.82
N LEU A 103 20.17 -3.67 10.02
CA LEU A 103 18.88 -3.18 10.52
C LEU A 103 18.21 -4.19 11.46
N LEU A 104 18.22 -5.47 11.11
CA LEU A 104 17.69 -6.54 11.95
C LEU A 104 18.46 -6.65 13.27
N GLU A 105 19.78 -6.59 13.22
CA GLU A 105 20.65 -6.57 14.41
C GLU A 105 20.36 -5.34 15.28
N ARG A 106 20.13 -4.16 14.69
CA ARG A 106 19.75 -2.96 15.43
C ARG A 106 18.36 -3.07 16.05
N LEU A 107 17.39 -3.67 15.36
CA LEU A 107 16.03 -3.90 15.86
C LEU A 107 15.99 -4.95 16.97
N ILE A 108 16.82 -6.00 16.87
CA ILE A 108 16.98 -7.04 17.89
C ILE A 108 17.80 -6.54 19.08
N SER A 109 18.77 -5.64 18.84
CA SER A 109 19.50 -4.97 19.91
C SER A 109 18.54 -4.11 20.73
N LYS A 110 18.60 -4.26 22.07
CA LYS A 110 17.70 -3.66 23.07
C LYS A 110 17.51 -2.13 23.00
N GLU A 111 18.25 -1.43 22.15
CA GLU A 111 18.26 0.03 22.02
C GLU A 111 16.93 0.61 21.51
N VAL A 112 16.22 -0.12 20.63
CA VAL A 112 14.92 0.34 20.08
C VAL A 112 13.75 -0.02 21.00
N THR A 113 13.79 -1.15 21.71
CA THR A 113 12.71 -1.55 22.63
C THR A 113 12.54 -0.59 23.80
N LEU A 114 13.64 -0.07 24.37
CA LEU A 114 13.56 0.88 25.49
C LEU A 114 13.16 2.28 25.03
N SER A 115 13.70 2.77 23.91
CA SER A 115 13.38 4.11 23.40
C SER A 115 11.94 4.22 22.91
N PHE A 116 11.40 3.18 22.27
CA PHE A 116 10.00 3.14 21.83
C PHE A 116 9.03 3.03 23.02
N LEU A 117 9.31 2.14 24.01
CA LEU A 117 8.52 2.05 25.25
C LEU A 117 8.58 3.34 26.08
N LEU A 118 9.75 3.94 26.25
CA LEU A 118 9.91 5.23 26.93
C LEU A 118 9.11 6.33 26.23
N SER A 119 9.12 6.38 24.89
CA SER A 119 8.35 7.38 24.14
C SER A 119 6.82 7.24 24.29
N ILE A 120 6.33 6.02 24.53
CA ILE A 120 4.91 5.75 24.80
C ILE A 120 4.55 6.13 26.25
N ILE A 121 5.45 5.84 27.20
CA ILE A 121 5.23 6.14 28.62
C ILE A 121 5.33 7.66 28.88
N THR A 122 6.29 8.36 28.29
CA THR A 122 6.49 9.81 28.52
C THR A 122 5.48 10.70 27.78
N LYS A 123 4.69 10.17 26.85
CA LYS A 123 3.67 10.94 26.12
C LYS A 123 2.31 11.02 26.83
N ASN A 124 2.12 10.28 27.93
CA ASN A 124 0.86 10.26 28.67
C ASN A 124 0.82 11.20 29.88
N ASP A 125 1.89 11.95 30.16
CA ASP A 125 2.00 12.83 31.34
C ASP A 125 1.99 14.35 31.02
N THR A 126 1.43 14.75 29.88
CA THR A 126 1.09 16.16 29.57
C THR A 126 -0.28 16.24 28.90
#